data_AF-R5JAX8-F1
#
_entry.id   AF-R5JAX8-F1
#
_cell.length_a   1.000
_cell.length_b   1.000
_cell.length_c   1.000
_cell.angle_alpha   90.00
_cell.angle_beta   90.00
_cell.angle_gamma   90.00
#
_symmetry.space_group_name_H-M   'P 1'
#
loop_
_entity.id
_entity.type
_entity.pdbx_description
1 polymer ?
#
loop_
_entity_poly.entity_id
_entity_poly.type
_entity_poly.pdbx_seq_one_letter_code
_entity_poly.pdbx_strand_id
1 'polypeptide(L)'
;MKKDKIFIHFDTNDISIYQLNQKKIKLLKKKQVFFNETLVNDELLKKIDRFLSELKNIVGTVDNERVRLYATGVFQEFSKEEQMQLIIHVFVSSGLYFNIVQPDLENFYLDRSFEISGKRNMFDGLINQEFRKVVICGSFQQHMQEIGAVIECLKKHNIQVLSPWTMNIVPETVGTDFILLEGQELINERDAWSHKYDHMNKFKKVDAIIVCNPDGKIGKGTMFEFGFMVAYAKRIIFINEPKELSILFPYEVGLNFD
;
A
#
# COMPACT_ATOMS: atom_id res chain seq x y z
N MET A 1 -17.95 12.93 7.92
CA MET A 1 -17.25 12.00 8.84
C MET A 1 -16.52 10.99 7.99
N LYS A 2 -15.18 10.90 8.11
CA LYS A 2 -14.46 9.75 7.55
C LYS A 2 -15.02 8.47 8.18
N LYS A 3 -15.36 7.48 7.35
CA LYS A 3 -15.90 6.21 7.84
C LYS A 3 -14.78 5.43 8.52
N ASP A 4 -15.11 4.73 9.60
CA ASP A 4 -14.17 3.84 10.27
C ASP A 4 -13.64 2.78 9.29
N LYS A 5 -12.31 2.58 9.30
CA LYS A 5 -11.65 1.54 8.52
C LYS A 5 -11.81 0.19 9.18
N ILE A 6 -11.90 -0.85 8.36
CA ILE A 6 -11.99 -2.24 8.79
C ILE A 6 -10.72 -2.96 8.35
N PHE A 7 -9.98 -3.49 9.31
CA PHE A 7 -8.80 -4.30 9.04
C PHE A 7 -9.15 -5.76 9.20
N ILE A 8 -8.70 -6.58 8.26
CA ILE A 8 -8.92 -8.01 8.25
C ILE A 8 -7.56 -8.67 8.21
N HIS A 9 -7.29 -9.52 9.17
CA HIS A 9 -6.05 -10.26 9.28
C HIS A 9 -6.30 -11.71 8.95
N PHE A 10 -5.62 -12.20 7.93
CA PHE A 10 -5.51 -13.62 7.62
C PHE A 10 -4.21 -14.14 8.20
N ASP A 11 -4.32 -14.98 9.22
CA ASP A 11 -3.21 -15.73 9.80
C ASP A 11 -3.37 -17.22 9.47
N THR A 12 -2.37 -18.04 9.76
CA THR A 12 -2.36 -19.48 9.46
C THR A 12 -3.60 -20.21 10.01
N ASN A 13 -4.09 -19.82 11.20
CA ASN A 13 -5.15 -20.57 11.90
C ASN A 13 -6.45 -19.80 12.12
N ASP A 14 -6.48 -18.52 11.78
CA ASP A 14 -7.65 -17.69 11.97
C ASP A 14 -7.72 -16.49 11.06
N ILE A 15 -8.94 -15.96 10.96
CA ILE A 15 -9.21 -14.66 10.36
C ILE A 15 -9.77 -13.75 11.45
N SER A 16 -9.11 -12.63 11.67
CA SER A 16 -9.47 -11.65 12.69
C SER A 16 -9.93 -10.34 12.03
N ILE A 17 -11.08 -9.82 12.45
CA ILE A 17 -11.69 -8.60 11.92
C ILE A 17 -11.63 -7.52 12.99
N TYR A 18 -11.06 -6.38 12.63
CA TYR A 18 -10.86 -5.24 13.50
C TYR A 18 -11.50 -3.98 12.94
N GLN A 19 -11.93 -3.09 13.82
CA GLN A 19 -12.36 -1.74 13.49
C GLN A 19 -11.35 -0.74 14.00
N LEU A 20 -10.91 0.16 13.13
CA LEU A 20 -10.07 1.30 13.48
C LEU A 20 -10.95 2.55 13.65
N ASN A 21 -10.91 3.14 14.85
CA ASN A 21 -11.59 4.39 15.17
C ASN A 21 -10.61 5.31 15.93
N GLN A 22 -10.31 6.48 15.37
CA GLN A 22 -9.47 7.52 16.00
C GLN A 22 -8.18 6.96 16.66
N LYS A 23 -7.42 6.15 15.90
CA LYS A 23 -6.19 5.46 16.33
C LYS A 23 -6.35 4.35 17.38
N LYS A 24 -7.58 3.93 17.69
CA LYS A 24 -7.83 2.75 18.52
C LYS A 24 -8.34 1.61 17.65
N ILE A 25 -7.76 0.43 17.84
CA ILE A 25 -8.25 -0.80 17.22
C ILE A 25 -9.14 -1.57 18.18
N LYS A 26 -10.23 -2.11 17.65
CA LYS A 26 -11.14 -3.00 18.38
C LYS A 26 -11.35 -4.27 17.58
N LEU A 27 -11.06 -5.42 18.18
CA LEU A 27 -11.43 -6.71 17.61
C LEU A 27 -12.96 -6.82 17.60
N LEU A 28 -13.54 -7.02 16.42
CA LEU A 28 -14.98 -7.22 16.23
C LEU A 28 -15.35 -8.70 16.22
N LYS A 29 -14.55 -9.51 15.52
CA LYS A 29 -14.82 -10.93 15.32
C LYS A 29 -13.54 -11.68 15.01
N LYS A 30 -13.45 -12.91 15.51
CA LYS A 30 -12.39 -13.87 15.16
C LYS A 30 -13.06 -15.15 14.66
N LYS A 31 -12.62 -15.67 13.51
CA LYS A 31 -13.12 -16.90 12.91
C LYS A 31 -11.95 -17.87 12.79
N GLN A 32 -12.08 -19.07 13.34
CA GLN A 32 -11.08 -20.09 13.16
C GLN A 32 -11.17 -20.64 11.74
N VAL A 33 -10.07 -20.56 10.99
CA VAL A 33 -9.92 -21.07 9.63
C VAL A 33 -8.49 -21.55 9.49
N PHE A 34 -8.31 -22.84 9.25
CA PHE A 34 -6.98 -23.44 9.13
C PHE A 34 -6.52 -23.36 7.67
N PHE A 35 -5.50 -22.55 7.42
CA PHE A 35 -4.77 -22.49 6.15
C PHE A 35 -3.52 -23.36 6.27
N ASN A 36 -3.68 -24.65 6.00
CA ASN A 36 -2.61 -25.65 6.13
C ASN A 36 -1.97 -25.97 4.77
N GLU A 37 -2.33 -25.21 3.74
CA GLU A 37 -1.85 -25.42 2.38
C GLU A 37 -0.43 -24.87 2.21
N THR A 38 0.46 -25.68 1.64
CA THR A 38 1.86 -25.30 1.38
C THR A 38 2.05 -24.58 0.04
N LEU A 39 0.97 -24.41 -0.73
CA LEU A 39 0.94 -23.77 -2.04
C LEU A 39 -0.45 -23.16 -2.28
N VAL A 40 -0.53 -22.21 -3.20
CA VAL A 40 -1.82 -21.60 -3.60
C VAL A 40 -2.61 -22.61 -4.42
N ASN A 41 -3.61 -23.23 -3.80
CA ASN A 41 -4.50 -24.21 -4.44
C ASN A 41 -5.97 -23.82 -4.32
N ASP A 42 -6.83 -24.56 -5.01
CA ASP A 42 -8.28 -24.33 -5.02
C ASP A 42 -8.92 -24.34 -3.62
N GLU A 43 -8.40 -25.14 -2.68
CA GLU A 43 -8.95 -25.22 -1.33
C GLU A 43 -8.67 -23.94 -0.53
N LEU A 44 -7.43 -23.44 -0.58
CA LEU A 44 -7.05 -22.16 0.02
C LEU A 44 -7.87 -21.01 -0.58
N LEU A 45 -8.00 -20.97 -1.91
CA LEU A 45 -8.77 -19.93 -2.61
C LEU A 45 -10.25 -19.97 -2.20
N LYS A 46 -10.88 -21.16 -2.15
CA LYS A 46 -12.27 -21.32 -1.70
C LYS A 46 -12.48 -20.87 -0.26
N LYS A 47 -11.52 -21.11 0.65
CA LYS A 47 -11.61 -20.63 2.04
C LYS A 47 -11.64 -19.10 2.10
N ILE A 48 -10.79 -18.44 1.30
CA ILE A 48 -10.73 -16.98 1.21
C ILE A 48 -12.00 -16.43 0.57
N ASP A 49 -12.44 -16.97 -0.57
CA ASP A 49 -13.64 -16.52 -1.28
C ASP A 49 -14.91 -16.68 -0.42
N ARG A 50 -15.02 -17.79 0.30
CA ARG A 50 -16.10 -17.99 1.27
C ARG A 50 -16.10 -16.91 2.34
N PHE A 51 -14.93 -16.56 2.88
CA PHE A 51 -14.85 -15.49 3.86
C PHE A 51 -15.22 -14.11 3.25
N LEU A 52 -14.68 -13.79 2.07
CA LEU A 52 -14.92 -12.50 1.40
C LEU A 52 -16.38 -12.32 0.99
N SER A 53 -17.05 -13.37 0.55
CA SER A 53 -18.50 -13.33 0.25
C SER A 53 -19.36 -13.11 1.50
N GLU A 54 -18.95 -13.65 2.66
CA GLU A 54 -19.61 -13.41 3.94
C GLU A 54 -19.31 -12.01 4.51
N LEU A 55 -18.23 -11.36 4.08
CA LEU A 55 -17.72 -10.13 4.67
C LEU A 55 -18.72 -8.97 4.64
N LYS A 56 -19.46 -8.82 3.53
CA LYS A 56 -20.48 -7.76 3.38
C LYS A 56 -21.53 -7.83 4.49
N ASN A 57 -21.87 -9.02 4.95
CA ASN A 57 -22.83 -9.23 6.04
C ASN A 57 -22.26 -8.86 7.42
N ILE A 58 -20.93 -8.80 7.56
CA ILE A 58 -20.25 -8.47 8.80
C ILE A 58 -19.99 -6.97 8.91
N VAL A 59 -19.55 -6.33 7.81
CA VAL A 59 -19.03 -4.94 7.85
C VAL A 59 -19.85 -3.93 7.01
N GLY A 60 -20.87 -4.41 6.29
CA GLY A 60 -21.66 -3.59 5.38
C GLY A 60 -20.92 -3.33 4.08
N THR A 61 -20.58 -2.07 3.80
CA THR A 61 -19.84 -1.71 2.57
C THR A 61 -18.42 -2.28 2.59
N VAL A 62 -18.06 -2.97 1.51
CA VAL A 62 -16.73 -3.51 1.23
C VAL A 62 -16.19 -2.80 -0.01
N ASP A 63 -15.12 -2.03 0.18
CA ASP A 63 -14.43 -1.26 -0.85
C ASP A 63 -12.96 -1.04 -0.44
N ASN A 64 -12.15 -0.59 -1.39
CA ASN A 64 -10.72 -0.36 -1.22
C ASN A 64 -10.38 0.95 -0.48
N GLU A 65 -11.36 1.75 -0.06
CA GLU A 65 -11.16 2.91 0.81
C GLU A 65 -11.24 2.49 2.28
N ARG A 66 -12.22 1.63 2.58
CA ARG A 66 -12.60 1.25 3.94
C ARG A 66 -11.99 -0.04 4.43
N VAL A 67 -11.88 -1.05 3.56
CA VAL A 67 -11.40 -2.39 3.95
C VAL A 67 -9.92 -2.55 3.61
N ARG A 68 -9.15 -3.10 4.54
CA ARG A 68 -7.74 -3.45 4.37
C ARG A 68 -7.52 -4.90 4.74
N LEU A 69 -6.94 -5.68 3.83
CA LEU A 69 -6.62 -7.08 4.07
C LEU A 69 -5.13 -7.19 4.35
N TYR A 70 -4.76 -7.82 5.46
CA TYR A 70 -3.40 -8.11 5.86
C TYR A 70 -3.25 -9.61 6.01
N ALA A 71 -2.14 -10.17 5.53
CA ALA A 71 -1.85 -11.59 5.64
C ALA A 71 -0.43 -11.83 6.18
N THR A 72 -0.30 -12.80 7.10
CA THR A 72 0.96 -13.24 7.73
C THR A 72 0.99 -14.77 7.84
N GLY A 73 2.02 -15.36 8.47
CA GLY A 73 2.07 -16.81 8.68
C GLY A 73 2.26 -17.56 7.36
N VAL A 74 1.43 -18.56 7.08
CA VAL A 74 1.58 -19.42 5.89
C VAL A 74 1.63 -18.63 4.57
N PHE A 75 0.93 -17.49 4.49
CA PHE A 75 0.93 -16.64 3.30
C PHE A 75 2.31 -16.02 3.00
N GLN A 76 3.18 -15.88 4.00
CA GLN A 76 4.54 -15.37 3.85
C GLN A 76 5.50 -16.43 3.30
N GLU A 77 5.16 -17.72 3.44
CA GLU A 77 5.99 -18.85 3.02
C GLU A 77 5.87 -19.13 1.51
N PHE A 78 4.79 -18.67 0.87
CA PHE A 78 4.60 -18.80 -0.56
C PHE A 78 5.68 -18.07 -1.37
N SER A 79 6.03 -18.63 -2.52
CA SER A 79 6.92 -17.98 -3.48
C SER A 79 6.33 -16.65 -3.97
N LYS A 80 7.17 -15.79 -4.56
CA LYS A 80 6.70 -14.49 -5.06
C LYS A 80 5.65 -14.62 -6.17
N GLU A 81 5.73 -15.67 -6.98
CA GLU A 81 4.75 -15.97 -8.01
C GLU A 81 3.41 -16.39 -7.40
N GLU A 82 3.42 -17.26 -6.39
CA GLU A 82 2.23 -17.69 -5.66
C GLU A 82 1.59 -16.53 -4.89
N GLN A 83 2.38 -15.70 -4.20
CA GLN A 83 1.90 -14.48 -3.55
C GLN A 83 1.17 -13.58 -4.56
N MET A 84 1.74 -13.42 -5.77
CA MET A 84 1.11 -12.64 -6.83
C MET A 84 -0.20 -13.26 -7.33
N GLN A 85 -0.23 -14.57 -7.56
CA GLN A 85 -1.45 -15.28 -7.97
C GLN A 85 -2.58 -15.09 -6.94
N LEU A 86 -2.24 -15.19 -5.65
CA LEU A 86 -3.20 -14.97 -4.57
C LEU A 86 -3.72 -13.53 -4.53
N ILE A 87 -2.83 -12.54 -4.65
CA ILE A 87 -3.20 -11.12 -4.71
C ILE A 87 -4.14 -10.85 -5.89
N ILE A 88 -3.83 -11.40 -7.07
CA ILE A 88 -4.65 -11.26 -8.27
C ILE A 88 -6.02 -11.91 -8.06
N HIS A 89 -6.07 -13.13 -7.52
CA HIS A 89 -7.34 -13.83 -7.25
C HIS A 89 -8.25 -13.01 -6.34
N VAL A 90 -7.72 -12.55 -5.20
CA VAL A 90 -8.49 -11.74 -4.23
C VAL A 90 -8.94 -10.42 -4.85
N PHE A 91 -8.10 -9.76 -5.63
CA PHE A 91 -8.48 -8.53 -6.32
C PHE A 91 -9.60 -8.76 -7.33
N VAL A 92 -9.52 -9.83 -8.13
CA VAL A 92 -10.56 -10.16 -9.11
C VAL A 92 -11.89 -10.51 -8.41
N SER A 93 -11.84 -11.24 -7.29
CA SER A 93 -13.04 -11.69 -6.60
C SER A 93 -13.69 -10.62 -5.71
N SER A 94 -12.95 -9.63 -5.23
CA SER A 94 -13.43 -8.66 -4.23
C SER A 94 -13.14 -7.19 -4.51
N GLY A 95 -12.25 -6.87 -5.46
CA GLY A 95 -11.74 -5.51 -5.69
C GLY A 95 -10.75 -5.02 -4.63
N LEU A 96 -10.37 -5.85 -3.65
CA LEU A 96 -9.49 -5.48 -2.55
C LEU A 96 -8.03 -5.90 -2.83
N TYR A 97 -7.09 -5.16 -2.26
CA TYR A 97 -5.69 -5.56 -2.21
C TYR A 97 -5.44 -6.53 -1.04
N PHE A 98 -4.79 -7.66 -1.32
CA PHE A 98 -4.39 -8.65 -0.31
C PHE A 98 -2.95 -8.39 0.15
N ASN A 99 -2.76 -7.56 1.18
CA ASN A 99 -1.42 -7.17 1.62
C ASN A 99 -0.73 -8.29 2.40
N ILE A 100 0.13 -9.06 1.75
CA ILE A 100 0.99 -10.06 2.40
C ILE A 100 2.17 -9.34 3.06
N VAL A 101 2.05 -9.11 4.37
CA VAL A 101 3.06 -8.40 5.16
C VAL A 101 4.27 -9.30 5.28
N GLN A 102 5.44 -8.85 4.85
CA GLN A 102 6.66 -9.67 4.92
C GLN A 102 7.17 -9.77 6.36
N PRO A 103 7.89 -10.85 6.73
CA PRO A 103 8.33 -11.08 8.11
C PRO A 103 9.12 -9.93 8.74
N ASP A 104 9.91 -9.20 7.96
CA ASP A 104 10.67 -8.05 8.45
C ASP A 104 9.78 -6.87 8.86
N LEU A 105 8.69 -6.65 8.13
CA LEU A 105 7.73 -5.58 8.42
C LEU A 105 6.77 -5.99 9.54
N GLU A 106 6.40 -7.27 9.62
CA GLU A 106 5.65 -7.80 10.75
C GLU A 106 6.43 -7.67 12.07
N ASN A 107 7.70 -8.06 12.08
CA ASN A 107 8.56 -7.90 13.25
C ASN A 107 8.69 -6.44 13.69
N PHE A 108 8.82 -5.52 12.72
CA PHE A 108 8.80 -4.09 13.00
C PHE A 108 7.51 -3.66 13.73
N TYR A 109 6.34 -4.15 13.30
CA TYR A 109 5.10 -3.85 14.01
C TYR A 109 5.06 -4.46 15.42
N LEU A 110 5.53 -5.69 15.60
CA LEU A 110 5.55 -6.35 16.92
C LEU A 110 6.47 -5.62 17.90
N ASP A 111 7.65 -5.21 17.46
CA ASP A 111 8.60 -4.46 18.29
C ASP A 111 8.03 -3.07 18.61
N ARG A 112 7.41 -2.40 17.64
CA ARG A 112 6.79 -1.10 17.88
C ARG A 112 5.67 -1.15 18.91
N SER A 113 4.82 -2.18 18.84
CA SER A 113 3.77 -2.42 19.84
C SER A 113 4.36 -2.68 21.23
N PHE A 114 5.45 -3.45 21.29
CA PHE A 114 6.11 -3.78 22.55
C PHE A 114 6.71 -2.54 23.22
N GLU A 115 7.35 -1.64 22.46
CA GLU A 115 7.88 -0.37 22.97
C GLU A 115 6.80 0.51 23.63
N ILE A 116 5.58 0.48 23.07
CA ILE A 116 4.48 1.37 23.51
C ILE A 116 3.73 0.79 24.71
N SER A 117 3.51 -0.53 24.71
CA SER A 117 2.53 -1.17 25.60
C SER A 117 3.07 -2.36 26.41
N GLY A 118 4.31 -2.79 26.14
CA GLY A 118 4.90 -4.02 26.69
C GLY A 118 4.28 -5.31 26.13
N LYS A 119 3.36 -5.22 25.16
CA LYS A 119 2.69 -6.35 24.53
C LYS A 119 3.04 -6.42 23.06
N ARG A 120 3.28 -7.63 22.55
CA ARG A 120 3.51 -7.89 21.12
C ARG A 120 2.17 -8.07 20.41
N ASN A 121 1.72 -7.05 19.70
CA ASN A 121 0.52 -7.08 18.87
C ASN A 121 0.80 -6.35 17.55
N MET A 122 0.68 -7.05 16.42
CA MET A 122 1.00 -6.49 15.12
C MET A 122 0.17 -5.24 14.79
N PHE A 123 -1.13 -5.24 15.11
CA PHE A 123 -2.00 -4.13 14.74
C PHE A 123 -1.78 -2.87 15.58
N ASP A 124 -1.46 -3.04 16.86
CA ASP A 124 -1.10 -1.90 17.73
C ASP A 124 0.16 -1.19 17.19
N GLY A 125 1.15 -1.97 16.73
CA GLY A 125 2.33 -1.44 16.05
C GLY A 125 2.03 -0.78 14.72
N LEU A 126 1.24 -1.46 13.87
CA LEU A 126 0.82 -0.97 12.55
C LEU A 126 0.09 0.37 12.64
N ILE A 127 -0.83 0.53 13.59
CA ILE A 127 -1.59 1.79 13.76
C ILE A 127 -0.71 2.90 14.29
N ASN A 128 0.29 2.58 15.10
CA ASN A 128 1.25 3.57 15.56
C ASN A 128 2.15 4.06 14.43
N GLN A 129 2.68 3.13 13.64
CA GLN A 129 3.53 3.44 12.51
C GLN A 129 3.40 2.36 11.44
N GLU A 130 2.58 2.64 10.42
CA GLU A 130 2.29 1.67 9.37
C GLU A 130 3.49 1.47 8.44
N PHE A 131 4.32 2.49 8.27
CA PHE A 131 5.43 2.48 7.32
C PHE A 131 6.74 2.92 7.99
N ARG A 132 7.84 2.29 7.59
CA ARG A 132 9.20 2.77 7.85
C ARG A 132 9.60 3.75 6.77
N LYS A 133 9.38 3.35 5.51
CA LYS A 133 9.81 4.11 4.31
C LYS A 133 8.76 4.04 3.21
N VAL A 134 8.55 5.17 2.53
CA VAL A 134 7.63 5.27 1.39
C VAL A 134 8.24 6.05 0.23
N VAL A 135 7.70 5.85 -0.97
CA VAL A 135 7.87 6.76 -2.09
C VAL A 135 6.52 7.39 -2.39
N ILE A 136 6.53 8.69 -2.69
CA ILE A 136 5.37 9.44 -3.16
C ILE A 136 5.53 9.67 -4.66
N CYS A 137 4.48 9.30 -5.40
CA CYS A 137 4.32 9.59 -6.82
C CYS A 137 3.20 10.63 -6.97
N GLY A 138 3.35 11.53 -7.93
CA GLY A 138 2.36 12.55 -8.24
C GLY A 138 2.85 13.53 -9.29
N SER A 139 1.95 14.33 -9.84
CA SER A 139 2.31 15.39 -10.79
C SER A 139 2.93 16.58 -10.05
N PHE A 140 4.25 16.62 -9.97
CA PHE A 140 4.98 17.71 -9.31
C PHE A 140 4.68 19.11 -9.89
N GLN A 141 4.35 19.19 -11.18
CA GLN A 141 3.95 20.46 -11.81
C GLN A 141 2.61 20.98 -11.31
N GLN A 142 1.69 20.07 -10.98
CA GLN A 142 0.29 20.41 -10.73
C GLN A 142 -0.05 20.42 -9.24
N HIS A 143 0.57 19.52 -8.47
CA HIS A 143 0.11 19.16 -7.12
C HIS A 143 1.22 19.27 -6.06
N MET A 144 2.18 20.19 -6.27
CA MET A 144 3.35 20.34 -5.39
C MET A 144 2.97 20.63 -3.93
N GLN A 145 1.94 21.47 -3.71
CA GLN A 145 1.52 21.84 -2.35
C GLN A 145 0.92 20.65 -1.61
N GLU A 146 0.08 19.87 -2.29
CA GLU A 146 -0.57 18.69 -1.76
C GLU A 146 0.43 17.57 -1.49
N ILE A 147 1.37 17.34 -2.41
CA ILE A 147 2.49 16.41 -2.20
C ILE A 147 3.30 16.84 -0.97
N GLY A 148 3.57 18.15 -0.81
CA GLY A 148 4.25 18.69 0.37
C GLY A 148 3.51 18.43 1.66
N ALA A 149 2.19 18.62 1.67
CA ALA A 149 1.34 18.32 2.83
C ALA A 149 1.39 16.82 3.20
N VAL A 150 1.37 15.93 2.21
CA VAL A 150 1.50 14.49 2.43
C VAL A 150 2.88 14.14 3.00
N ILE A 151 3.97 14.72 2.48
CA ILE A 151 5.32 14.53 3.02
C ILE A 151 5.39 14.92 4.50
N GLU A 152 4.87 16.09 4.85
CA GLU A 152 4.89 16.57 6.23
C GLU A 152 4.00 15.72 7.15
N CYS A 153 2.87 15.20 6.65
CA CYS A 153 2.05 14.24 7.39
C CYS A 153 2.82 12.95 7.68
N LEU A 154 3.51 12.39 6.67
CA LEU A 154 4.30 11.16 6.81
C LEU A 154 5.49 11.35 7.78
N LYS A 155 6.20 12.48 7.67
CA LYS A 155 7.30 12.81 8.60
C LYS A 155 6.83 12.94 10.05
N LYS A 156 5.66 13.53 10.29
CA LYS A 156 5.04 13.61 11.64
C LYS A 156 4.76 12.24 12.25
N HIS A 157 4.64 11.20 11.42
CA HIS A 157 4.47 9.81 11.83
C HIS A 157 5.78 9.00 11.80
N ASN A 158 6.94 9.68 11.76
CA ASN A 158 8.28 9.08 11.70
C ASN A 158 8.52 8.20 10.45
N ILE A 159 7.85 8.52 9.35
CA ILE A 159 7.97 7.79 8.09
C ILE A 159 8.98 8.50 7.18
N GLN A 160 9.98 7.77 6.69
CA GLN A 160 10.96 8.31 5.75
C GLN A 160 10.40 8.34 4.31
N VAL A 161 10.48 9.48 3.65
CA VAL A 161 10.17 9.60 2.22
C VAL A 161 11.45 9.49 1.40
N LEU A 162 11.58 8.46 0.55
CA LEU A 162 12.78 8.24 -0.29
C LEU A 162 12.73 8.99 -1.63
N SER A 163 11.53 9.30 -2.08
CA SER A 163 11.27 10.10 -3.27
C SER A 163 9.88 10.74 -3.14
N PRO A 164 9.71 12.02 -3.47
CA PRO A 164 10.78 12.98 -3.76
C PRO A 164 11.67 13.23 -2.53
N TRP A 165 12.96 13.55 -2.73
CA TRP A 165 13.88 13.92 -1.63
C TRP A 165 13.97 15.44 -1.42
N THR A 166 13.49 16.21 -2.40
CA THR A 166 13.39 17.66 -2.40
C THR A 166 12.11 18.08 -3.12
N MET A 167 11.60 19.25 -2.78
CA MET A 167 10.45 19.87 -3.45
C MET A 167 10.88 20.91 -4.49
N ASN A 168 12.18 21.17 -4.60
CA ASN A 168 12.71 22.14 -5.54
C ASN A 168 12.81 21.49 -6.92
N ILE A 169 12.14 22.11 -7.90
CA ILE A 169 12.21 21.75 -9.32
C ILE A 169 13.30 22.58 -9.98
N VAL A 170 14.05 21.97 -10.91
CA VAL A 170 14.95 22.68 -11.82
C VAL A 170 14.11 23.58 -12.75
N PRO A 171 14.21 24.92 -12.65
CA PRO A 171 13.29 25.85 -13.31
C PRO A 171 13.16 25.66 -14.83
N GLU A 172 14.26 25.28 -15.48
CA GLU A 172 14.35 25.06 -16.93
C GLU A 172 13.49 23.88 -17.42
N THR A 173 13.06 23.00 -16.50
CA THR A 173 12.26 21.81 -16.81
C THR A 173 10.78 21.98 -16.51
N VAL A 174 10.37 23.16 -16.03
CA VAL A 174 8.95 23.46 -15.80
C VAL A 174 8.20 23.52 -17.13
N GLY A 175 7.12 22.75 -17.25
CA GLY A 175 6.30 22.69 -18.47
C GLY A 175 6.78 21.70 -19.52
N THR A 176 7.87 20.97 -19.27
CA THR A 176 8.29 19.83 -20.13
C THR A 176 7.57 18.55 -19.72
N ASP A 177 7.70 17.49 -20.52
CA ASP A 177 7.18 16.16 -20.18
C ASP A 177 7.97 15.46 -19.04
N PHE A 178 9.17 15.94 -18.72
CA PHE A 178 10.04 15.35 -17.70
C PHE A 178 10.67 16.43 -16.80
N ILE A 179 10.15 16.51 -15.58
CA ILE A 179 10.63 17.44 -14.55
C ILE A 179 11.87 16.87 -13.87
N LEU A 180 12.87 17.73 -13.68
CA LEU A 180 14.02 17.42 -12.82
C LEU A 180 13.82 18.06 -11.45
N LEU A 181 14.17 17.31 -10.41
CA LEU A 181 14.33 17.83 -9.06
C LEU A 181 15.76 18.36 -8.87
N GLU A 182 15.93 19.29 -7.94
CA GLU A 182 17.24 19.83 -7.59
C GLU A 182 18.26 18.71 -7.31
N GLY A 183 19.43 18.82 -7.95
CA GLY A 183 20.50 17.82 -7.93
C GLY A 183 20.43 16.79 -9.07
N GLN A 184 19.46 16.91 -9.99
CA GLN A 184 19.42 16.13 -11.23
C GLN A 184 19.82 16.99 -12.44
N GLU A 185 20.50 16.38 -13.39
CA GLU A 185 20.90 16.97 -14.67
C GLU A 185 20.68 15.94 -15.77
N LEU A 186 20.31 16.40 -16.97
CA LEU A 186 20.22 15.53 -18.15
C LEU A 186 21.46 15.67 -19.00
N ILE A 187 22.16 14.56 -19.26
CA ILE A 187 23.23 14.54 -20.26
C ILE A 187 22.64 14.73 -21.67
N ASN A 188 21.49 14.10 -21.93
CA ASN A 188 20.68 14.23 -23.14
C ASN A 188 19.27 13.67 -22.86
N GLU A 189 18.36 13.77 -23.82
CA GLU A 189 16.96 13.32 -23.66
C GLU A 189 16.81 11.84 -23.25
N ARG A 190 17.71 10.95 -23.69
CA ARG A 190 17.65 9.52 -23.34
C ARG A 190 18.01 9.26 -21.88
N ASP A 191 18.70 10.19 -21.23
CA ASP A 191 19.08 10.09 -19.83
C ASP A 191 17.87 10.18 -18.88
N ALA A 192 16.73 10.68 -19.36
CA ALA A 192 15.47 10.59 -18.62
C ALA A 192 15.13 9.13 -18.23
N TRP A 193 15.56 8.14 -19.03
CA TRP A 193 15.42 6.72 -18.68
C TRP A 193 16.23 6.33 -17.43
N SER A 194 17.46 6.83 -17.28
CA SER A 194 18.31 6.49 -16.12
C SER A 194 17.67 7.01 -14.83
N HIS A 195 17.21 8.27 -14.83
CA HIS A 195 16.47 8.85 -13.72
C HIS A 195 15.17 8.10 -13.41
N LYS A 196 14.42 7.69 -14.44
CA LYS A 196 13.20 6.91 -14.25
C LYS A 196 13.50 5.54 -13.64
N TYR A 197 14.54 4.87 -14.12
CA TYR A 197 14.99 3.59 -13.58
C TYR A 197 15.45 3.72 -12.11
N ASP A 198 16.20 4.76 -11.78
CA ASP A 198 16.63 5.05 -10.41
C ASP A 198 15.45 5.34 -9.48
N HIS A 199 14.46 6.11 -9.95
CA HIS A 199 13.22 6.31 -9.23
C HIS A 199 12.49 4.97 -8.98
N MET A 200 12.33 4.15 -10.02
CA MET A 200 11.70 2.83 -9.91
C MET A 200 12.44 1.87 -8.98
N ASN A 201 13.77 1.93 -8.91
CA ASN A 201 14.55 1.13 -7.97
C ASN A 201 14.30 1.50 -6.51
N LYS A 202 13.87 2.73 -6.20
CA LYS A 202 13.47 3.11 -4.84
C LYS A 202 12.19 2.39 -4.40
N PHE A 203 11.29 2.05 -5.32
CA PHE A 203 10.04 1.33 -5.01
C PHE A 203 10.34 -0.03 -4.34
N LYS A 204 11.46 -0.67 -4.70
CA LYS A 204 11.89 -1.95 -4.11
C LYS A 204 12.21 -1.82 -2.61
N LYS A 205 12.65 -0.63 -2.17
CA LYS A 205 13.21 -0.36 -0.83
C LYS A 205 12.19 0.23 0.16
N VAL A 206 10.92 0.31 -0.25
CA VAL A 206 9.84 0.90 0.56
C VAL A 206 8.75 -0.10 0.89
N ASP A 207 7.99 0.22 1.94
CA ASP A 207 6.86 -0.56 2.43
C ASP A 207 5.62 -0.33 1.56
N ALA A 208 5.45 0.89 1.03
CA ALA A 208 4.36 1.25 0.13
C ALA A 208 4.76 2.41 -0.81
N ILE A 209 4.04 2.49 -1.94
CA ILE A 209 4.00 3.67 -2.80
C ILE A 209 2.71 4.44 -2.48
N ILE A 210 2.87 5.73 -2.23
CA ILE A 210 1.77 6.67 -2.01
C ILE A 210 1.58 7.49 -3.29
N VAL A 211 0.36 7.54 -3.81
CA VAL A 211 0.05 8.31 -5.02
C VAL A 211 -0.79 9.51 -4.64
N CYS A 212 -0.26 10.72 -4.86
CA CYS A 212 -0.93 11.98 -4.56
C CYS A 212 -1.21 12.75 -5.85
N ASN A 213 -2.41 12.53 -6.39
CA ASN A 213 -3.00 13.32 -7.48
C ASN A 213 -4.43 13.69 -7.06
N PRO A 214 -4.67 14.87 -6.48
CA PRO A 214 -5.97 15.31 -5.96
C PRO A 214 -7.13 15.26 -6.98
N ASP A 215 -6.82 15.46 -8.26
CA ASP A 215 -7.81 15.38 -9.35
C ASP A 215 -8.13 13.94 -9.79
N GLY A 216 -7.34 12.97 -9.32
CA GLY A 216 -7.41 11.55 -9.64
C GLY A 216 -6.74 11.17 -10.96
N LYS A 217 -6.20 12.13 -11.73
CA LYS A 217 -5.66 11.84 -13.07
C LYS A 217 -4.33 11.10 -12.98
N ILE A 218 -4.18 10.07 -13.80
CA ILE A 218 -2.94 9.29 -13.90
C ILE A 218 -2.42 9.34 -15.33
N GLY A 219 -1.20 9.86 -15.49
CA GLY A 219 -0.53 9.93 -16.79
C GLY A 219 -0.02 8.57 -17.25
N LYS A 220 0.15 8.41 -18.57
CA LYS A 220 0.71 7.18 -19.19
C LYS A 220 2.08 6.79 -18.61
N GLY A 221 2.92 7.79 -18.34
CA GLY A 221 4.24 7.59 -17.74
C GLY A 221 4.18 6.96 -16.35
N THR A 222 3.20 7.35 -15.53
CA THR A 222 2.94 6.79 -14.19
C THR A 222 2.29 5.42 -14.29
N MET A 223 1.38 5.19 -15.26
CA MET A 223 0.82 3.85 -15.50
C MET A 223 1.90 2.81 -15.84
N PHE A 224 2.94 3.21 -16.58
CA PHE A 224 4.11 2.34 -16.83
C PHE A 224 4.84 1.99 -15.54
N GLU A 225 5.04 2.97 -14.64
CA GLU A 225 5.67 2.74 -13.33
C GLU A 225 4.83 1.84 -12.44
N PHE A 226 3.50 1.96 -12.48
CA PHE A 226 2.59 1.04 -11.77
C PHE A 226 2.75 -0.40 -12.26
N GLY A 227 2.92 -0.62 -13.57
CA GLY A 227 3.24 -1.95 -14.10
C GLY A 227 4.50 -2.54 -13.46
N PHE A 228 5.55 -1.74 -13.29
CA PHE A 228 6.76 -2.14 -12.59
C PHE A 228 6.49 -2.41 -11.10
N MET A 229 5.76 -1.54 -10.39
CA MET A 229 5.44 -1.72 -8.97
C MET A 229 4.63 -3.00 -8.70
N VAL A 230 3.61 -3.24 -9.53
CA VAL A 230 2.74 -4.43 -9.44
C VAL A 230 3.56 -5.68 -9.66
N ALA A 231 4.49 -5.71 -10.62
CA ALA A 231 5.38 -6.86 -10.84
C ALA A 231 6.23 -7.23 -9.60
N TYR A 232 6.48 -6.27 -8.70
CA TYR A 232 7.17 -6.50 -7.42
C TYR A 232 6.23 -6.66 -6.22
N ALA A 233 4.94 -6.88 -6.46
CA ALA A 233 3.89 -7.01 -5.44
C ALA A 233 3.85 -5.83 -4.45
N LYS A 234 4.25 -4.63 -4.89
CA LYS A 234 4.31 -3.48 -4.01
C LYS A 234 2.92 -2.92 -3.75
N ARG A 235 2.67 -2.58 -2.48
CA ARG A 235 1.44 -1.95 -2.03
C ARG A 235 1.36 -0.53 -2.58
N ILE A 236 0.28 -0.23 -3.30
CA ILE A 236 0.00 1.09 -3.88
C ILE A 236 -1.22 1.68 -3.18
N ILE A 237 -1.07 2.88 -2.63
CA ILE A 237 -2.10 3.59 -1.89
C ILE A 237 -2.30 4.96 -2.53
N PHE A 238 -3.47 5.20 -3.08
CA PHE A 238 -3.85 6.51 -3.58
C PHE A 238 -4.38 7.37 -2.44
N ILE A 239 -3.95 8.63 -2.34
CA ILE A 239 -4.55 9.58 -1.38
C ILE A 239 -5.99 9.92 -1.78
N ASN A 240 -6.25 9.99 -3.10
CA ASN A 240 -7.55 10.29 -3.69
C ASN A 240 -7.88 9.22 -4.73
N GLU A 241 -9.16 8.88 -4.88
CA GLU A 241 -9.59 7.85 -5.84
C GLU A 241 -9.08 8.16 -7.26
N PRO A 242 -8.37 7.22 -7.91
CA PRO A 242 -7.87 7.43 -9.25
C PRO A 242 -9.01 7.42 -10.27
N LYS A 243 -8.86 8.23 -11.32
CA LYS A 243 -9.79 8.32 -12.45
C LYS A 243 -9.09 7.86 -13.72
N GLU A 244 -9.87 7.24 -14.60
CA GLU A 244 -9.44 6.90 -15.97
C GLU A 244 -8.17 6.02 -16.00
N LEU A 245 -8.03 5.11 -15.03
CA LEU A 245 -6.97 4.08 -15.09
C LEU A 245 -7.14 3.25 -16.36
N SER A 246 -6.10 3.20 -17.19
CA SER A 246 -6.13 2.42 -18.44
C SER A 246 -6.21 0.91 -18.18
N ILE A 247 -5.71 0.46 -17.03
CA ILE A 247 -5.76 -0.92 -16.56
C ILE A 247 -6.04 -0.88 -15.06
N LEU A 248 -6.99 -1.69 -14.60
CA LEU A 248 -7.25 -1.88 -13.18
C LEU A 248 -6.23 -2.87 -12.60
N PHE A 249 -5.74 -2.56 -11.41
CA PHE A 249 -4.81 -3.38 -10.64
C PHE A 249 -5.15 -3.27 -9.15
N PRO A 250 -4.59 -4.13 -8.29
CA PRO A 250 -4.84 -4.07 -6.86
C PRO A 250 -4.27 -2.78 -6.24
N TYR A 251 -5.12 -1.96 -5.61
CA TYR A 251 -4.72 -0.75 -4.89
C TYR A 251 -5.66 -0.44 -3.72
N GLU A 252 -5.25 0.52 -2.89
CA GLU A 252 -6.03 1.05 -1.78
C GLU A 252 -6.23 2.55 -1.90
N VAL A 253 -7.27 3.10 -1.26
CA VAL A 253 -7.55 4.55 -1.23
C VAL A 253 -7.54 5.09 0.20
N GLY A 254 -6.74 6.12 0.44
CA GLY A 254 -6.59 6.80 1.73
C GLY A 254 -5.63 6.11 2.70
N LEU A 255 -4.87 6.92 3.44
CA LEU A 255 -4.02 6.46 4.55
C LEU A 255 -4.85 6.06 5.77
N ASN A 256 -4.24 5.35 6.72
CA ASN A 256 -4.93 4.87 7.93
C ASN A 256 -4.91 5.89 9.09
N PHE A 257 -4.13 6.96 8.98
CA PHE A 257 -3.86 7.92 10.06
C PHE A 257 -4.18 9.38 9.70
N ASP A 258 -4.82 9.62 8.54
CA ASP A 258 -5.34 10.92 8.10
C ASP A 258 -6.80 11.16 8.48
#